data_AF-A0A7K4MP41-F1
#
_entry.id   AF-A0A7K4MP41-F1
#
_cell.length_a   1.000
_cell.length_b   1.000
_cell.length_c   1.000
_cell.angle_alpha   90.00
_cell.angle_beta   90.00
_cell.angle_gamma   90.00
#
_symmetry.space_group_name_H-M   'P 1'
#
loop_
_entity.id
_entity.type
_entity.pdbx_description
1 polymer ?
#
loop_
_entity_poly.entity_id
_entity_poly.type
_entity_poly.pdbx_seq_one_letter_code
_entity_poly.pdbx_strand_id
1 'polypeptide(L)'
;MDLKEITPLVIYDNECYLCVQFAKFVNFLAKGRLLFVGHYTDFGKQIRESVLDSNALEMFWFIDSNTAYGGRAALGPLFSTILNAGGKKIQKNTIQDSCELRCKSPKAVFFRSASLLTHSKRIKLRNL
;
A
#
# COMPACT_ATOMS: atom_id res chain seq x y z
N MET A 1 -5.72 8.42 14.99
CA MET A 1 -5.30 7.03 14.73
C MET A 1 -3.80 6.97 14.88
N ASP A 2 -3.25 6.06 15.69
CA ASP A 2 -1.79 5.96 15.86
C ASP A 2 -1.19 5.01 14.81
N LEU A 3 -0.55 5.58 13.79
CA LEU A 3 0.11 4.81 12.73
C LEU A 3 1.32 4.01 13.24
N LYS A 4 1.92 4.39 14.37
CA LYS A 4 3.13 3.72 14.88
C LYS A 4 2.86 2.28 15.29
N GLU A 5 1.64 1.97 15.72
CA GLU A 5 1.28 0.61 16.13
C GLU A 5 1.08 -0.30 14.92
N ILE A 6 0.53 0.21 13.82
CA ILE A 6 0.10 -0.58 12.65
C ILE A 6 1.10 -0.57 11.47
N THR A 7 2.16 0.23 11.56
CA THR A 7 3.22 0.26 10.54
C THR A 7 4.27 -0.81 10.84
N PRO A 8 4.90 -1.41 9.81
CA PRO A 8 4.81 -1.07 8.39
C PRO A 8 3.58 -1.64 7.68
N LEU A 9 2.94 -0.81 6.83
CA LEU A 9 1.78 -1.20 6.04
C LEU A 9 1.90 -0.77 4.58
N VAL A 10 1.15 -1.46 3.72
CA VAL A 10 0.97 -1.15 2.31
C VAL A 10 -0.48 -0.79 2.07
N ILE A 11 -0.74 0.37 1.49
CA ILE A 11 -2.06 0.75 1.00
C ILE A 11 -2.06 0.66 -0.54
N TYR A 12 -3.09 0.05 -1.11
CA TYR A 12 -3.17 -0.21 -2.54
C TYR A 12 -4.59 -0.03 -3.07
N ASP A 13 -4.71 0.20 -4.37
CA ASP A 13 -6.00 0.21 -5.04
C ASP A 13 -6.53 -1.23 -5.13
N ASN A 14 -7.55 -1.53 -4.32
CA ASN A 14 -8.17 -2.84 -4.24
C ASN A 14 -9.31 -3.07 -5.25
N GLU A 15 -9.57 -2.11 -6.13
CA GLU A 15 -10.42 -2.28 -7.32
C GLU A 15 -9.57 -2.43 -8.60
N CYS A 16 -8.24 -2.25 -8.52
CA CYS A 16 -7.32 -2.43 -9.63
C CYS A 16 -6.70 -3.84 -9.64
N TYR A 17 -6.94 -4.60 -10.72
CA TYR A 17 -6.40 -5.95 -10.89
C TYR A 17 -4.87 -6.02 -10.74
N LEU A 18 -4.12 -5.12 -11.37
CA LEU A 18 -2.65 -5.12 -11.30
C LEU A 18 -2.15 -4.76 -9.89
N CYS A 19 -2.81 -3.82 -9.22
CA CYS A 19 -2.49 -3.47 -7.83
C CYS A 19 -2.75 -4.65 -6.87
N VAL A 20 -3.84 -5.38 -7.07
CA VAL A 20 -4.16 -6.59 -6.31
C VAL A 20 -3.10 -7.68 -6.56
N GLN A 21 -2.70 -7.91 -7.81
CA GLN A 21 -1.64 -8.90 -8.12
C GLN A 21 -0.30 -8.50 -7.51
N PHE A 22 0.06 -7.21 -7.59
CA PHE A 22 1.24 -6.68 -6.93
C PHE A 22 1.18 -6.89 -5.41
N ALA A 23 0.07 -6.54 -4.76
CA ALA A 23 -0.12 -6.74 -3.33
C ALA A 23 0.00 -8.22 -2.93
N LYS A 24 -0.58 -9.15 -3.71
CA LYS A 24 -0.44 -10.59 -3.48
C LYS A 24 1.02 -11.06 -3.59
N PHE A 25 1.74 -10.60 -4.61
CA PHE A 25 3.16 -10.91 -4.78
C PHE A 25 4.02 -10.39 -3.62
N VAL A 26 3.84 -9.13 -3.24
CA VAL A 26 4.57 -8.53 -2.11
C VAL A 26 4.21 -9.23 -0.81
N ASN A 27 2.94 -9.59 -0.57
CA ASN A 27 2.54 -10.34 0.62
C ASN A 27 3.22 -11.72 0.70
N PHE A 28 3.31 -12.41 -0.44
CA PHE A 28 4.04 -13.68 -0.54
C PHE A 28 5.52 -13.50 -0.15
N LEU A 29 6.20 -12.49 -0.68
CA LEU A 29 7.59 -12.18 -0.32
C LEU A 29 7.74 -11.77 1.15
N ALA A 30 6.78 -11.00 1.66
CA ALA A 30 6.73 -10.55 3.04
C ALA A 30 6.39 -11.68 4.02
N LYS A 31 5.96 -12.86 3.55
CA LYS A 31 5.52 -13.99 4.39
C LYS A 31 4.45 -13.58 5.42
N GLY A 32 3.52 -12.70 5.02
CA GLY A 32 2.45 -12.20 5.89
C GLY A 32 2.90 -11.22 6.99
N ARG A 33 4.08 -10.62 6.87
CA ARG A 33 4.66 -9.70 7.87
C ARG A 33 4.30 -8.23 7.66
N LEU A 34 3.60 -7.91 6.57
CA LEU A 34 3.15 -6.57 6.24
C LEU A 34 1.63 -6.53 6.28
N LEU A 35 1.08 -5.45 6.81
CA LEU A 35 -0.34 -5.17 6.73
C LEU A 35 -0.67 -4.62 5.34
N PHE A 36 -1.68 -5.18 4.66
CA PHE A 36 -2.15 -4.71 3.36
C PHE A 36 -3.56 -4.15 3.49
N VAL A 37 -3.77 -2.91 3.06
CA VAL A 37 -5.03 -2.19 3.18
C VAL A 37 -5.48 -1.70 1.81
N GLY A 38 -6.72 -1.98 1.42
CA GLY A 38 -7.30 -1.43 0.20
C GLY A 38 -7.77 0.02 0.39
N HIS A 39 -7.51 0.90 -0.57
CA HIS A 39 -7.97 2.30 -0.54
C HIS A 39 -9.49 2.47 -0.37
N TYR A 40 -10.27 1.51 -0.85
CA TYR A 40 -11.73 1.56 -0.84
C TYR A 40 -12.38 0.89 0.39
N THR A 41 -11.58 0.33 1.30
CA THR A 41 -12.07 -0.12 2.62
C THR A 41 -12.24 1.07 3.56
N ASP A 42 -13.08 0.95 4.59
CA ASP A 42 -13.27 2.04 5.55
C ASP A 42 -11.97 2.41 6.27
N PHE A 43 -11.12 1.43 6.55
CA PHE A 43 -9.79 1.65 7.10
C PHE A 43 -8.85 2.36 6.11
N GLY A 44 -8.88 1.97 4.83
CA GLY A 44 -8.09 2.63 3.79
C GLY A 44 -8.52 4.07 3.53
N LYS A 45 -9.83 4.37 3.59
CA LYS A 45 -10.35 5.74 3.52
C LYS A 45 -9.85 6.59 4.70
N GLN A 46 -9.88 6.06 5.92
CA GLN A 46 -9.35 6.75 7.09
C GLN A 46 -7.86 7.07 6.95
N ILE A 47 -7.04 6.11 6.51
CA ILE A 47 -5.60 6.34 6.26
C ILE A 47 -5.41 7.40 5.17
N ARG A 48 -6.19 7.33 4.09
CA ARG A 48 -6.12 8.30 3.00
C ARG A 48 -6.42 9.71 3.48
N GLU A 49 -7.48 9.90 4.24
CA GLU A 49 -7.95 11.22 4.66
C GLU A 49 -7.10 11.82 5.80
N SER A 50 -6.44 10.98 6.60
CA SER A 50 -5.61 11.45 7.71
C SER A 50 -4.13 11.60 7.39
N VAL A 51 -3.60 10.85 6.42
CA VAL A 51 -2.14 10.73 6.20
C VAL A 51 -1.72 11.13 4.79
N LEU A 52 -2.56 10.83 3.81
CA LEU A 52 -2.23 11.00 2.40
C LEU A 52 -2.88 12.27 1.86
N ASP A 53 -2.34 12.75 0.75
CA ASP A 53 -2.85 13.94 0.06
C ASP A 53 -3.86 13.58 -1.05
N SER A 54 -4.33 14.60 -1.78
CA SER A 54 -5.29 14.44 -2.89
C SER A 54 -4.87 13.40 -3.95
N ASN A 55 -3.57 13.11 -4.08
CA ASN A 55 -3.04 12.20 -5.08
C ASN A 55 -2.90 10.76 -4.55
N ALA A 56 -3.45 10.48 -3.37
CA ALA A 56 -3.37 9.17 -2.72
C ALA A 56 -3.80 8.02 -3.62
N LEU A 57 -4.84 8.20 -4.43
CA LEU A 57 -5.43 7.16 -5.28
C LEU A 57 -4.65 6.90 -6.58
N GLU A 58 -3.71 7.77 -6.93
CA GLU A 58 -2.92 7.64 -8.16
C GLU A 58 -1.81 6.59 -8.03
N MET A 59 -1.48 6.18 -6.79
CA MET A 59 -0.39 5.25 -6.54
C MET A 59 -0.63 4.37 -5.32
N PHE A 60 0.06 3.22 -5.25
CA PHE A 60 0.17 2.49 -3.99
C PHE A 60 1.12 3.22 -3.05
N TRP A 61 0.97 2.99 -1.74
CA TRP A 61 1.89 3.55 -0.76
C TRP A 61 2.42 2.48 0.19
N PHE A 62 3.68 2.65 0.57
CA PHE A 62 4.30 1.98 1.70
C PHE A 62 4.47 3.00 2.82
N ILE A 63 3.96 2.69 4.00
CA ILE A 63 4.03 3.59 5.16
C ILE A 63 4.85 2.90 6.25
N ASP A 64 5.94 3.55 6.64
CA ASP A 64 6.72 3.19 7.83
C ASP A 64 6.41 4.16 8.99
N SER A 65 7.10 3.98 10.13
CA SER A 65 6.88 4.78 11.33
C SER A 65 7.17 6.28 11.17
N ASN A 66 7.83 6.70 10.09
CA ASN A 66 8.30 8.07 9.88
C ASN A 66 7.82 8.69 8.57
N THR A 67 7.48 7.90 7.56
CA THR A 67 7.29 8.37 6.19
C THR A 67 6.30 7.49 5.42
N ALA A 68 5.39 8.15 4.71
CA ALA A 68 4.58 7.52 3.66
C ALA A 68 5.27 7.72 2.31
N TYR A 69 5.64 6.62 1.66
CA TYR A 69 6.27 6.59 0.35
C TYR A 69 5.25 6.14 -0.69
N GLY A 70 5.07 6.90 -1.76
CA GLY A 70 4.12 6.62 -2.84
C GLY A 70 4.81 6.19 -4.13
N GLY A 71 4.26 5.19 -4.81
CA GLY A 71 4.70 4.72 -6.12
C GLY A 71 6.16 4.24 -6.13
N ARG A 72 6.98 4.73 -7.06
CA ARG A 72 8.38 4.27 -7.18
C ARG A 72 9.22 4.53 -5.93
N ALA A 73 8.95 5.62 -5.20
CA ALA A 73 9.65 5.93 -3.96
C ALA A 73 9.42 4.87 -2.87
N ALA A 74 8.34 4.10 -2.96
CA ALA A 74 7.97 3.06 -2.02
C ALA A 74 8.72 1.76 -2.22
N LEU A 75 9.17 1.44 -3.45
CA LEU A 75 9.76 0.14 -3.79
C LEU A 75 11.01 -0.18 -2.96
N GLY A 76 11.97 0.76 -2.90
CA GLY A 76 13.20 0.60 -2.14
C GLY A 76 12.94 0.34 -0.64
N PRO A 77 12.22 1.23 0.06
CA PRO A 77 11.83 1.04 1.47
C PRO A 77 11.01 -0.22 1.73
N LEU A 78 10.08 -0.57 0.84
CA LEU A 78 9.24 -1.76 0.94
C LEU A 78 10.08 -3.03 0.92
N PHE A 79 10.91 -3.22 -0.12
CA PHE A 79 11.74 -4.41 -0.24
C PHE A 79 12.86 -4.44 0.82
N SER A 80 13.44 -3.29 1.17
CA SER A 80 14.37 -3.19 2.29
C SER A 80 13.72 -3.67 3.59
N THR A 81 12.49 -3.26 3.87
CA THR A 81 11.73 -3.72 5.04
C THR A 81 11.51 -5.23 4.99
N ILE A 82 11.10 -5.79 3.84
CA ILE A 82 10.88 -7.23 3.68
C ILE A 82 12.16 -8.03 3.94
N LEU A 83 13.30 -7.59 3.41
CA LEU A 83 14.59 -8.27 3.56
C LEU A 83 15.17 -8.13 4.98
N ASN A 84 15.00 -6.96 5.61
CA ASN A 84 15.53 -6.66 6.94
C ASN A 84 14.58 -7.02 8.10
N ALA A 85 13.37 -7.53 7.82
CA ALA A 85 12.37 -7.90 8.83
C ALA A 85 12.72 -9.13 9.69
N GLY A 86 13.98 -9.53 9.79
CA GLY A 86 14.46 -10.70 10.54
C GLY A 86 14.25 -10.67 12.07
N GLY A 87 13.59 -9.66 12.65
CA GLY A 87 13.49 -9.54 14.12
C GLY A 87 12.32 -8.78 14.74
N LYS A 88 11.36 -8.21 13.99
CA LYS A 88 10.22 -7.47 14.59
C LYS A 88 8.95 -8.33 14.67
N LYS A 89 8.35 -8.40 15.87
CA LYS A 89 7.09 -9.14 16.15
C LYS A 89 5.96 -8.61 15.27
N ILE A 90 5.28 -9.55 14.61
CA ILE A 90 4.33 -9.36 13.52
C ILE A 90 2.92 -9.16 14.08
N GLN A 91 2.21 -8.12 13.65
CA GLN A 91 0.76 -8.12 13.71
C GLN A 91 0.24 -9.03 12.58
N LYS A 92 -0.25 -10.22 12.93
CA LYS A 92 -1.04 -11.03 12.00
C LYS A 92 -2.36 -10.29 11.80
N ASN A 93 -2.69 -9.87 10.57
CA ASN A 93 -4.05 -10.08 10.03
C ASN A 93 -4.24 -9.67 8.55
N THR A 94 -4.99 -10.58 7.91
CA THR A 94 -6.02 -10.47 6.86
C THR A 94 -5.77 -9.51 5.70
N ILE A 95 -5.30 -10.08 4.57
CA ILE A 95 -5.74 -9.60 3.25
C ILE A 95 -7.27 -9.73 3.28
N GLN A 96 -7.97 -8.61 3.40
CA GLN A 96 -9.39 -8.59 3.11
C GLN A 96 -9.48 -8.77 1.60
N ASP A 97 -9.76 -10.00 1.16
CA ASP A 97 -9.90 -10.37 -0.24
C ASP A 97 -11.04 -9.55 -0.86
N SER A 98 -10.74 -8.36 -1.35
CA SER A 98 -11.66 -7.59 -2.17
C SER A 98 -11.25 -7.76 -3.62
N CYS A 99 -11.78 -8.78 -4.26
CA CYS A 99 -12.10 -8.73 -5.67
C CYS A 99 -13.27 -9.69 -5.94
N GLU A 100 -14.41 -9.44 -5.31
CA GLU A 100 -15.66 -10.01 -5.78
C GLU A 100 -16.29 -9.02 -6.79
N LEU A 101 -16.38 -9.48 -8.05
CA LEU A 101 -17.27 -9.00 -9.11
C LEU A 101 -16.97 -7.70 -9.89
N ARG A 102 -16.03 -6.81 -9.51
CA ARG A 102 -15.85 -5.51 -10.23
C ARG A 102 -14.60 -5.30 -11.10
N CYS A 103 -13.71 -6.30 -11.26
CA CYS A 103 -12.55 -6.20 -12.16
C CYS A 103 -12.87 -6.68 -13.59
N LYS A 104 -13.72 -5.98 -14.36
CA LYS A 104 -13.95 -6.30 -15.79
C LYS A 104 -13.67 -5.11 -16.72
N SER A 105 -12.39 -4.86 -17.02
CA SER A 105 -11.94 -4.25 -18.30
C SER A 105 -10.40 -4.14 -18.34
N PRO A 106 -9.68 -5.00 -19.09
CA PRO A 106 -8.22 -4.96 -19.20
C PRO A 106 -7.66 -3.68 -19.87
N LYS A 107 -8.43 -3.04 -20.76
CA LYS A 107 -7.97 -1.90 -21.58
C LYS A 107 -8.01 -0.56 -20.85
N ALA A 108 -8.89 -0.38 -19.87
CA ALA A 108 -8.94 0.84 -19.04
C ALA A 108 -7.91 0.82 -17.88
N VAL A 109 -7.41 -0.37 -17.53
CA VAL A 109 -6.51 -0.62 -16.39
C VAL A 109 -5.06 -0.23 -16.70
N PHE A 110 -4.59 -0.42 -17.93
CA PHE A 110 -3.19 -0.12 -18.29
C PHE A 110 -2.89 1.39 -18.33
N PHE A 111 -3.85 2.22 -18.78
CA PHE A 111 -3.66 3.68 -18.85
C PHE A 111 -3.59 4.33 -17.47
N ARG A 112 -4.26 3.75 -16.46
CA ARG A 112 -4.09 4.13 -15.05
C ARG A 112 -2.79 3.57 -14.44
N SER A 113 -2.19 2.55 -15.06
CA SER A 113 -1.01 1.86 -14.51
C SER A 113 0.34 2.50 -14.86
N ALA A 114 0.42 3.32 -15.91
CA ALA A 114 1.62 4.13 -16.16
C ALA A 114 1.88 5.11 -15.01
N SER A 115 0.80 5.66 -14.43
CA SER A 115 0.84 6.56 -13.28
C SER A 115 1.49 5.92 -12.03
N LEU A 116 1.25 4.61 -11.81
CA LEU A 116 1.83 3.83 -10.70
C LEU A 116 3.37 3.75 -10.74
N LEU A 117 3.98 3.89 -11.92
CA LEU A 117 5.44 3.83 -12.13
C LEU A 117 6.07 5.20 -12.34
N THR A 118 5.30 6.19 -12.80
CA THR A 118 5.79 7.56 -13.02
C THR A 118 5.69 8.44 -11.78
N HIS A 119 4.66 8.25 -10.96
CA HIS A 119 4.49 9.04 -9.75
C HIS A 119 5.33 8.50 -8.60
N SER A 120 5.96 9.42 -7.90
CA SER A 120 6.90 9.15 -6.82
C SER A 120 6.73 10.24 -5.78
N LYS A 121 6.28 9.88 -4.58
CA LYS A 121 6.02 10.85 -3.52
C LYS A 121 6.56 10.37 -2.17
N ARG A 122 6.89 11.32 -1.30
CA ARG A 122 7.35 11.06 0.07
C ARG A 122 6.71 12.10 0.99
N ILE A 123 5.99 11.64 2.01
CA ILE A 123 5.35 12.48 3.02
C ILE A 123 5.97 12.12 4.36
N LYS A 124 6.65 13.07 5.01
CA LYS A 124 7.21 12.86 6.36
C LYS A 124 6.09 12.96 7.39
N LEU A 125 5.94 11.93 8.20
CA LEU A 125 4.93 11.85 9.26
C LEU A 125 5.37 12.51 10.57
N ARG A 126 6.63 12.96 10.67
CA ARG A 126 7.19 13.61 11.87
C ARG A 126 6.55 14.96 12.24
N ASN A 127 5.65 15.49 11.41
CA ASN A 127 5.01 16.80 11.60
C ASN A 127 3.46 16.73 11.55
N LEU A 128 2.86 15.55 11.75
CA LEU A 128 1.41 15.35 11.87
C LEU A 128 1.01 15.19 13.34
#